data_AF-A0A7S0F0K4-F1
#
_entry.id   AF-A0A7S0F0K4-F1
#
_cell.length_a   1.000
_cell.length_b   1.000
_cell.length_c   1.000
_cell.angle_alpha   90.00
_cell.angle_beta   90.00
_cell.angle_gamma   90.00
#
_symmetry.space_group_name_H-M   'P 1'
#
loop_
_entity.id
_entity.type
_entity.pdbx_description
1 polymer ?
#
loop_
_entity_poly.entity_id
_entity_poly.type
_entity_poly.pdbx_seq_one_letter_code
_entity_poly.pdbx_strand_id
1 'polypeptide(L)'
;RVQMTAAAFTKSFLGLEGELTPILVSLVSKDRNAHSMLDPSGVNLSKGIQEEVKATLRGILSRNEDITDISTKEFNALSSAVVNAIKAIKNPTEKLTELRKSIYRLLAELDEHIKKQKLAVRLDPHDPEHSSDVADMIDLENGETLRLMHSRWKKLYDDLWDEKGETFDISKIPDVYDCCKYDAIHTQPRLGLNE
;
A
#
# COMPACT_ATOMS: atom_id res chain seq x y z
N ARG A 1 -6.05 6.80 32.60
CA ARG A 1 -6.00 7.82 33.69
C ARG A 1 -7.19 8.79 33.63
N VAL A 2 -7.47 9.43 32.48
CA VAL A 2 -8.63 10.34 32.31
C VAL A 2 -9.97 9.66 32.60
N GLN A 3 -10.18 8.43 32.09
CA GLN A 3 -11.42 7.67 32.27
C GLN A 3 -11.70 7.28 33.74
N MET A 4 -10.67 6.87 34.49
CA MET A 4 -10.77 6.62 35.94
C MET A 4 -11.20 7.88 36.70
N THR A 5 -10.66 9.03 36.31
CA THR A 5 -10.98 10.33 36.92
C THR A 5 -12.42 10.76 36.59
N ALA A 6 -12.83 10.58 35.33
CA ALA A 6 -14.19 10.83 34.89
C ALA A 6 -15.20 9.95 35.64
N ALA A 7 -14.93 8.65 35.78
CA ALA A 7 -15.83 7.74 36.48
C ALA A 7 -15.92 8.00 37.98
N ALA A 8 -14.81 8.40 38.63
CA ALA A 8 -14.84 8.85 40.02
C ALA A 8 -15.69 10.13 40.19
N PHE A 9 -15.61 11.06 39.24
CA PHE A 9 -16.46 12.26 39.21
C PHE A 9 -17.94 11.91 39.03
N THR A 10 -18.31 11.07 38.06
CA THR A 10 -19.71 10.69 37.84
C THR A 10 -20.29 9.91 39.02
N LYS A 11 -19.47 9.07 39.68
CA LYS A 11 -19.86 8.37 40.90
C LYS A 11 -20.22 9.35 42.03
N SER A 12 -19.36 10.37 42.22
CA SER A 12 -19.63 11.44 43.19
C SER A 12 -20.85 12.27 42.81
N PHE A 13 -21.07 12.51 41.52
CA PHE A 13 -22.21 13.28 41.01
C PHE A 13 -23.54 12.55 41.21
N LEU A 14 -23.56 11.23 41.04
CA LEU A 14 -24.76 10.39 41.16
C LEU A 14 -25.07 9.93 42.59
N GLY A 15 -24.24 10.29 43.58
CA GLY A 15 -24.43 9.91 44.98
C GLY A 15 -24.35 8.39 45.22
N LEU A 16 -23.57 7.68 44.40
CA LEU A 16 -23.44 6.23 44.49
C LEU A 16 -22.43 5.85 45.59
N GLU A 17 -22.93 5.36 46.72
CA GLU A 17 -22.10 4.81 47.81
C GLU A 17 -21.71 3.34 47.53
N GLY A 18 -20.48 2.94 47.88
CA GLY A 18 -19.97 1.57 47.68
C GLY A 18 -18.91 1.43 46.56
N GLU A 19 -18.66 0.22 46.05
CA GLU A 19 -17.77 0.00 44.89
C GLU A 19 -18.34 0.68 43.63
N LEU A 20 -17.49 0.96 42.63
CA LEU A 20 -17.98 1.52 41.36
C LEU A 20 -19.06 0.60 40.80
N THR A 21 -20.20 1.16 40.39
CA THR A 21 -21.29 0.36 39.83
C THR A 21 -20.77 -0.42 38.61
N PRO A 22 -21.24 -1.66 38.36
CA PRO A 22 -20.68 -2.52 37.31
C PRO A 22 -20.59 -1.87 35.92
N ILE A 23 -21.52 -0.96 35.61
CA ILE A 23 -21.54 -0.18 34.35
C ILE A 23 -20.35 0.80 34.29
N LEU A 24 -20.07 1.52 35.37
CA LEU A 24 -18.90 2.41 35.46
C LEU A 24 -17.60 1.61 35.46
N VAL A 25 -17.58 0.43 36.09
CA VAL A 25 -16.42 -0.48 36.05
C VAL A 25 -16.14 -0.95 34.63
N SER A 26 -17.17 -1.34 33.86
CA SER A 26 -17.02 -1.78 32.46
C SER A 26 -16.50 -0.66 31.53
N LEU A 27 -16.94 0.58 31.73
CA LEU A 27 -16.49 1.74 30.94
C LEU A 27 -15.04 2.15 31.22
N VAL A 28 -14.49 1.74 32.36
CA VAL A 28 -13.18 2.17 32.87
C VAL A 28 -12.16 1.05 32.83
N SER A 29 -12.61 -0.17 33.04
CA SER A 29 -11.84 -1.40 32.94
C SER A 29 -11.77 -1.75 31.46
N LYS A 30 -10.71 -1.27 30.80
CA LYS A 30 -10.34 -1.77 29.47
C LYS A 30 -9.82 -3.20 29.60
N ASP A 31 -10.71 -4.13 29.90
CA ASP A 31 -10.40 -5.53 29.72
C ASP A 31 -10.30 -5.74 28.21
N ARG A 32 -9.08 -5.94 27.71
CA ARG A 32 -8.82 -6.13 26.27
C ARG A 32 -9.68 -7.25 25.70
N ASN A 33 -10.00 -8.25 26.53
CA ASN A 33 -10.84 -9.37 26.14
C ASN A 33 -12.33 -8.97 26.04
N ALA A 34 -12.87 -8.26 27.02
CA ALA A 34 -14.26 -7.78 26.97
C ALA A 34 -14.47 -6.72 25.86
N HIS A 35 -13.49 -5.84 25.66
CA HIS A 35 -13.52 -4.85 24.58
C HIS A 35 -13.39 -5.49 23.19
N SER A 36 -12.70 -6.63 23.10
CA SER A 36 -12.62 -7.48 21.90
C SER A 36 -13.94 -8.23 21.63
N MET A 37 -14.70 -8.58 22.67
CA MET A 37 -16.02 -9.23 22.54
C MET A 37 -17.16 -8.25 22.22
N LEU A 38 -16.98 -6.96 22.51
CA LEU A 38 -17.94 -5.90 22.25
C LEU A 38 -17.74 -5.22 20.89
N ASP A 39 -16.73 -5.62 20.11
CA ASP A 39 -16.62 -5.19 18.72
C ASP A 39 -17.74 -5.89 17.91
N PRO A 40 -18.76 -5.17 17.42
CA PRO A 40 -19.93 -5.77 16.76
C PRO A 40 -19.60 -6.34 15.37
N SER A 41 -18.35 -6.28 14.98
CA SER A 41 -17.85 -6.78 13.71
C SER A 41 -17.16 -8.12 13.99
N GLY A 42 -17.44 -9.16 13.20
CA GLY A 42 -16.79 -10.48 13.30
C GLY A 42 -15.27 -10.48 13.00
N VAL A 43 -14.60 -9.36 13.27
CA VAL A 43 -13.25 -8.96 12.90
C VAL A 43 -12.20 -9.78 13.61
N ASN A 44 -12.43 -10.31 14.81
CA ASN A 44 -11.40 -11.10 15.49
C ASN A 44 -11.17 -12.49 14.84
N LEU A 45 -12.23 -13.20 14.47
CA LEU A 45 -12.11 -14.47 13.72
C LEU A 45 -11.71 -14.22 12.26
N SER A 46 -12.28 -13.19 11.63
CA SER A 46 -11.95 -12.78 10.27
C SER A 46 -10.48 -12.35 10.12
N LYS A 47 -9.92 -11.64 11.11
CA LYS A 47 -8.53 -11.20 11.10
C LYS A 47 -7.55 -12.36 11.23
N GLY A 48 -7.86 -13.38 12.06
CA GLY A 48 -7.05 -14.59 12.15
C GLY A 48 -6.93 -15.31 10.80
N ILE A 49 -8.08 -15.54 10.16
CA ILE A 49 -8.14 -16.15 8.81
C ILE A 49 -7.44 -15.26 7.78
N GLN A 50 -7.60 -13.94 7.86
CA GLN A 50 -6.95 -13.01 6.93
C GLN A 50 -5.42 -13.06 7.05
N GLU A 51 -4.87 -13.10 8.26
CA GLU A 51 -3.43 -13.21 8.47
C GLU A 51 -2.89 -14.57 8.01
N GLU A 52 -3.64 -15.66 8.21
CA GLU A 52 -3.28 -16.99 7.71
C GLU A 52 -3.25 -17.03 6.17
N VAL A 53 -4.26 -16.46 5.52
CA VAL A 53 -4.32 -16.32 4.06
C VAL A 53 -3.15 -15.48 3.54
N LYS A 54 -2.84 -14.34 4.18
CA LYS A 54 -1.69 -13.50 3.80
C LYS A 54 -0.37 -14.24 3.95
N ALA A 55 -0.18 -14.97 5.05
CA ALA A 55 1.04 -15.75 5.29
C ALA A 55 1.21 -16.83 4.22
N THR A 56 0.13 -17.54 3.89
CA THR A 56 0.11 -18.56 2.83
C THR A 56 0.47 -17.95 1.48
N LEU A 57 -0.17 -16.83 1.10
CA LEU A 57 0.11 -16.13 -0.15
C LEU A 57 1.54 -15.61 -0.23
N ARG A 58 2.08 -15.02 0.85
CA ARG A 58 3.48 -14.59 0.91
C ARG A 58 4.41 -15.79 0.71
N GLY A 59 4.17 -16.88 1.41
CA GLY A 59 4.98 -18.10 1.31
C GLY A 59 4.99 -18.73 -0.08
N ILE A 60 3.89 -18.60 -0.84
CA ILE A 60 3.78 -19.09 -2.22
C ILE A 60 4.43 -18.12 -3.20
N LEU A 61 4.11 -16.82 -3.11
CA LEU A 61 4.58 -15.80 -4.04
C LEU A 61 6.06 -15.43 -3.87
N SER A 62 6.69 -15.79 -2.75
CA SER A 62 8.13 -15.61 -2.52
C SER A 62 8.98 -16.74 -3.11
N ARG A 63 8.38 -17.80 -3.68
CA ARG A 63 9.12 -18.93 -4.25
C ARG A 63 9.56 -18.61 -5.68
N ASN A 64 10.73 -19.12 -6.04
CA ASN A 64 11.25 -19.09 -7.42
C ASN A 64 11.04 -20.45 -8.08
N GLU A 65 9.78 -20.87 -8.18
CA GLU A 65 9.38 -22.13 -8.80
C GLU A 65 8.06 -21.96 -9.57
N ASP A 66 7.78 -22.86 -10.51
CA ASP A 66 6.49 -22.87 -11.20
C ASP A 66 5.41 -23.41 -10.27
N ILE A 67 4.45 -22.56 -9.93
CA ILE A 67 3.37 -22.88 -8.97
C ILE A 67 2.26 -23.72 -9.59
N THR A 68 2.28 -23.96 -10.91
CA THR A 68 1.20 -24.70 -11.59
C THR A 68 0.99 -26.12 -11.03
N ASP A 69 2.06 -26.76 -10.56
CA ASP A 69 2.07 -28.13 -10.02
C ASP A 69 2.02 -28.20 -8.48
N ILE A 70 1.82 -27.07 -7.79
CA ILE A 70 1.76 -27.07 -6.32
C ILE A 70 0.53 -27.85 -5.82
N SER A 71 0.78 -28.68 -4.80
CA SER A 71 -0.22 -29.53 -4.15
C SER A 71 -1.45 -28.72 -3.75
N THR A 72 -2.65 -29.21 -4.10
CA THR A 72 -3.94 -28.63 -3.71
C THR A 72 -4.08 -28.38 -2.21
N LYS A 73 -3.30 -29.11 -1.39
CA LYS A 73 -3.27 -28.95 0.06
C LYS A 73 -2.70 -27.60 0.54
N GLU A 74 -1.76 -26.99 -0.19
CA GLU A 74 -1.23 -25.65 0.15
C GLU A 74 -2.26 -24.55 -0.13
N PHE A 75 -3.28 -24.85 -0.94
CA PHE A 75 -4.34 -23.93 -1.33
C PHE A 75 -5.64 -24.09 -0.53
N ASN A 76 -5.69 -24.98 0.47
CA ASN A 76 -6.94 -25.31 1.17
C ASN A 76 -7.62 -24.10 1.84
N ALA A 77 -6.85 -23.08 2.23
CA ALA A 77 -7.36 -21.84 2.82
C ALA A 77 -7.74 -20.76 1.79
N LEU A 78 -7.55 -21.01 0.48
CA LEU A 78 -7.73 -20.05 -0.60
C LEU A 78 -8.97 -20.38 -1.45
N SER A 79 -9.63 -19.33 -1.96
CA SER A 79 -10.76 -19.51 -2.87
C SER A 79 -10.30 -20.01 -4.25
N SER A 80 -11.17 -20.73 -4.96
CA SER A 80 -10.85 -21.28 -6.29
C SER A 80 -10.42 -20.20 -7.31
N ALA A 81 -10.98 -18.99 -7.21
CA ALA A 81 -10.58 -17.85 -8.04
C ALA A 81 -9.13 -17.42 -7.76
N VAL A 82 -8.72 -17.36 -6.49
CA VAL A 82 -7.34 -17.02 -6.09
C VAL A 82 -6.37 -18.11 -6.54
N VAL A 83 -6.73 -19.39 -6.39
CA VAL A 83 -5.91 -20.51 -6.88
C VAL A 83 -5.67 -20.42 -8.38
N ASN A 84 -6.73 -20.15 -9.16
CA ASN A 84 -6.61 -20.00 -10.61
C ASN A 84 -5.72 -18.81 -11.00
N ALA A 85 -5.84 -17.68 -10.29
CA ALA A 85 -4.99 -16.52 -10.51
C ALA A 85 -3.52 -16.83 -10.21
N ILE A 86 -3.23 -17.52 -9.10
CA ILE A 86 -1.86 -17.92 -8.74
C ILE A 86 -1.29 -18.89 -9.79
N LYS A 87 -2.08 -19.85 -10.27
CA LYS A 87 -1.65 -20.76 -11.34
C LYS A 87 -1.40 -20.04 -12.67
N ALA A 88 -2.11 -18.95 -12.95
CA ALA A 88 -1.87 -18.14 -14.14
C ALA A 88 -0.52 -17.39 -14.10
N ILE A 89 0.01 -17.10 -12.90
CA ILE A 89 1.32 -16.44 -12.71
C ILE A 89 2.47 -17.36 -13.14
N LYS A 90 2.32 -18.69 -12.97
CA LYS A 90 3.37 -19.70 -13.13
C LYS A 90 4.52 -19.46 -12.15
N ASN A 91 5.57 -18.73 -12.54
CA ASN A 91 6.69 -18.37 -11.67
C ASN A 91 6.52 -16.91 -11.16
N PRO A 92 6.23 -16.68 -9.87
CA PRO A 92 6.06 -15.34 -9.31
C PRO A 92 7.32 -14.50 -9.39
N THR A 93 8.48 -15.10 -9.13
CA THR A 93 9.75 -14.37 -9.10
C THR A 93 10.07 -13.79 -10.47
N GLU A 94 9.84 -14.58 -11.53
CA GLU A 94 9.95 -14.08 -12.91
C GLU A 94 8.94 -12.97 -13.21
N LYS A 95 7.68 -13.13 -12.82
CA LYS A 95 6.65 -12.10 -13.06
C LYS A 95 6.92 -10.81 -12.30
N LEU A 96 7.40 -10.87 -11.06
CA LEU A 96 7.80 -9.72 -10.26
C LEU A 96 9.05 -9.05 -10.84
N THR A 97 9.97 -9.82 -11.40
CA THR A 97 11.12 -9.30 -12.14
C THR A 97 10.67 -8.53 -13.39
N GLU A 98 9.75 -9.09 -14.17
CA GLU A 98 9.18 -8.39 -15.34
C GLU A 98 8.41 -7.13 -14.92
N LEU A 99 7.63 -7.19 -13.84
CA LEU A 99 6.96 -6.02 -13.28
C LEU A 99 7.96 -4.91 -12.92
N ARG A 100 9.03 -5.26 -12.20
CA ARG A 100 10.08 -4.31 -11.81
C ARG A 100 10.79 -3.72 -13.03
N LYS A 101 11.03 -4.52 -14.09
CA LYS A 101 11.58 -4.02 -15.37
C LYS A 101 10.64 -3.02 -16.04
N SER A 102 9.33 -3.26 -16.04
CA SER A 102 8.36 -2.32 -16.59
C SER A 102 8.36 -0.99 -15.83
N ILE A 103 8.43 -1.03 -14.50
CA ILE A 103 8.57 0.20 -13.69
C ILE A 103 9.87 0.94 -14.02
N TYR A 104 10.98 0.21 -14.18
CA TYR A 104 12.24 0.82 -14.58
C TYR A 104 12.17 1.50 -15.96
N ARG A 105 11.49 0.89 -16.93
CA ARG A 105 11.28 1.50 -18.26
C ARG A 105 10.47 2.78 -18.16
N LEU A 106 9.39 2.78 -17.38
CA LEU A 106 8.59 3.97 -17.12
C LEU A 106 9.45 5.10 -16.52
N LEU A 107 10.30 4.80 -15.53
CA LEU A 107 11.20 5.79 -14.94
C LEU A 107 12.18 6.37 -15.98
N ALA A 108 12.74 5.51 -16.85
CA ALA A 108 13.62 5.96 -17.92
C ALA A 108 12.91 6.88 -18.93
N GLU A 109 11.67 6.57 -19.30
CA GLU A 109 10.85 7.41 -20.17
C GLU A 109 10.53 8.77 -19.53
N LEU A 110 10.18 8.78 -18.24
CA LEU A 110 9.96 10.00 -17.47
C LEU A 110 11.23 10.85 -17.40
N ASP A 111 12.39 10.25 -17.15
CA ASP A 111 13.69 10.93 -17.14
C ASP A 111 14.03 11.56 -18.50
N GLU A 112 13.80 10.84 -19.59
CA GLU A 112 13.97 11.39 -20.94
C GLU A 112 13.01 12.55 -21.22
N HIS A 113 11.76 12.44 -20.79
CA HIS A 113 10.77 13.48 -20.95
C HIS A 113 11.18 14.76 -20.19
N ILE A 114 11.60 14.62 -18.93
CA ILE A 114 12.12 15.74 -18.11
C ILE A 114 13.34 16.38 -18.79
N LYS A 115 14.27 15.58 -19.33
CA LYS A 115 15.46 16.11 -20.05
C LYS A 115 15.09 16.88 -21.31
N LYS A 116 14.15 16.37 -22.12
CA LYS A 116 13.66 17.04 -23.35
C LYS A 116 13.03 18.39 -23.01
N GLN A 117 12.20 18.44 -21.97
CA GLN A 117 11.58 19.69 -21.54
C GLN A 117 12.60 20.69 -20.99
N LYS A 118 13.58 20.24 -20.19
CA LYS A 118 14.70 21.10 -19.72
C LYS A 118 15.48 21.71 -20.88
N LEU A 119 15.71 20.96 -21.95
CA LEU A 119 16.40 21.48 -23.12
C LEU A 119 15.56 22.52 -23.89
N ALA A 120 14.25 22.30 -23.99
CA ALA A 120 13.33 23.25 -24.63
C ALA A 120 13.25 24.59 -23.87
N VAL A 121 13.20 24.56 -22.54
CA VAL A 121 13.17 25.77 -21.69
C VAL A 121 14.50 26.54 -21.74
N ARG A 122 15.65 25.84 -21.82
CA ARG A 122 16.98 26.49 -21.95
C ARG A 122 17.18 27.23 -23.28
N LEU A 123 16.30 27.04 -24.26
CA LEU A 123 16.33 27.75 -25.54
C LEU A 123 15.60 29.10 -25.48
N ASP A 124 15.04 29.50 -24.33
CA ASP A 124 14.48 30.83 -24.10
C ASP A 124 15.47 31.70 -23.26
N PRO A 125 16.35 32.49 -23.91
CA PRO A 125 17.49 33.17 -23.27
C PRO A 125 17.11 34.42 -22.44
N HIS A 126 15.84 34.61 -22.07
CA HIS A 126 15.38 35.81 -21.36
C HIS A 126 14.69 35.59 -20.01
N ASP A 127 14.64 34.36 -19.49
CA ASP A 127 13.98 34.10 -18.20
C ASP A 127 14.98 33.89 -17.02
N PRO A 128 15.10 34.86 -16.10
CA PRO A 128 15.99 34.80 -14.94
C PRO A 128 15.46 33.97 -13.75
N GLU A 129 14.29 33.31 -13.81
CA GLU A 129 13.77 32.45 -12.72
C GLU A 129 14.38 31.03 -12.72
N HIS A 130 15.70 30.96 -12.56
CA HIS A 130 16.50 29.73 -12.55
C HIS A 130 16.48 28.95 -11.21
N SER A 131 15.30 28.68 -10.63
CA SER A 131 15.23 27.87 -9.38
C SER A 131 14.11 26.84 -9.31
N SER A 132 13.14 26.83 -10.23
CA SER A 132 12.15 25.75 -10.29
C SER A 132 12.62 24.72 -11.33
N ASP A 133 12.86 23.48 -10.91
CA ASP A 133 13.26 22.44 -11.84
C ASP A 133 12.04 22.11 -12.71
N VAL A 134 12.20 22.07 -14.05
CA VAL A 134 11.12 21.94 -15.05
C VAL A 134 10.10 20.85 -14.74
N ALA A 135 10.50 19.77 -14.06
CA ALA A 135 9.56 18.73 -13.62
C ALA A 135 8.55 19.19 -12.55
N ASP A 136 8.81 20.28 -11.83
CA ASP A 136 7.91 20.94 -10.87
C ASP A 136 6.95 21.93 -11.54
N MET A 137 7.23 22.33 -12.78
CA MET A 137 6.38 23.25 -13.55
C MET A 137 5.32 22.51 -14.37
N ILE A 138 5.50 21.20 -14.57
CA ILE A 138 4.56 20.36 -15.32
C ILE A 138 3.52 19.84 -14.35
N ASP A 139 2.42 20.59 -14.24
CA ASP A 139 1.26 20.17 -13.48
C ASP A 139 0.48 19.06 -14.21
N LEU A 140 0.41 17.91 -13.55
CA LEU A 140 -0.52 16.84 -13.87
C LEU A 140 -1.89 17.15 -13.23
N GLU A 141 -2.81 16.20 -13.31
CA GLU A 141 -4.11 16.35 -12.68
C GLU A 141 -3.99 16.28 -11.14
N ASN A 142 -4.92 16.92 -10.43
CA ASN A 142 -4.99 16.93 -8.96
C ASN A 142 -3.78 17.55 -8.22
N GLY A 143 -2.98 18.37 -8.90
CA GLY A 143 -1.82 19.04 -8.30
C GLY A 143 -0.60 18.13 -8.09
N GLU A 144 -0.58 16.94 -8.72
CA GLU A 144 0.65 16.17 -8.87
C GLU A 144 1.53 16.83 -9.92
N THR A 145 2.83 17.00 -9.69
CA THR A 145 3.78 17.47 -10.70
C THR A 145 4.53 16.28 -11.31
N LEU A 146 5.14 16.45 -12.49
CA LEU A 146 5.94 15.39 -13.11
C LEU A 146 7.05 14.88 -12.17
N ARG A 147 7.65 15.74 -11.34
CA ARG A 147 8.59 15.32 -10.30
C ARG A 147 7.93 14.40 -9.28
N LEU A 148 6.74 14.75 -8.80
CA LEU A 148 6.02 13.95 -7.80
C LEU A 148 5.68 12.56 -8.34
N MET A 149 5.19 12.48 -9.58
CA MET A 149 4.95 11.20 -10.25
C MET A 149 6.24 10.37 -10.36
N HIS A 150 7.34 10.98 -10.84
CA HIS A 150 8.62 10.29 -10.93
C HIS A 150 9.11 9.80 -9.56
N SER A 151 9.03 10.64 -8.53
CA SER A 151 9.44 10.28 -7.16
C SER A 151 8.59 9.15 -6.59
N ARG A 152 7.28 9.12 -6.87
CA ARG A 152 6.36 8.06 -6.45
C ARG A 152 6.75 6.72 -7.07
N TRP A 153 6.93 6.68 -8.39
CA TRP A 153 7.37 5.46 -9.09
C TRP A 153 8.78 5.02 -8.70
N LYS A 154 9.69 5.97 -8.45
CA LYS A 154 11.06 5.66 -8.02
C LYS A 154 11.08 5.03 -6.64
N LYS A 155 10.34 5.61 -5.69
CA LYS A 155 10.18 5.03 -4.35
C LYS A 155 9.58 3.63 -4.43
N LEU A 156 8.56 3.44 -5.25
CA LEU A 156 7.93 2.14 -5.41
C LEU A 156 8.87 1.09 -6.05
N TYR A 157 9.68 1.50 -7.02
CA TYR A 157 10.72 0.64 -7.62
C TYR A 157 11.75 0.17 -6.59
N ASP A 158 12.19 1.07 -5.70
CA ASP A 158 13.15 0.78 -4.65
C ASP A 158 12.51 -0.08 -3.55
N ASP A 159 11.29 0.23 -3.12
CA ASP A 159 10.53 -0.50 -2.10
C ASP A 159 10.15 -1.93 -2.53
N LEU A 160 10.01 -2.18 -3.84
CA LEU A 160 9.57 -3.50 -4.36
C LEU A 160 10.64 -4.59 -4.18
N TRP A 161 11.91 -4.21 -4.01
CA TRP A 161 13.03 -5.14 -3.87
C TRP A 161 13.77 -4.91 -2.55
N ASP A 162 13.79 -5.92 -1.70
CA ASP A 162 14.61 -5.90 -0.49
C ASP A 162 16.03 -6.36 -0.83
N GLU A 163 16.96 -5.40 -0.86
CA GLU A 163 18.39 -5.68 -1.08
C GLU A 163 18.99 -6.56 0.02
N LYS A 164 18.45 -6.53 1.24
CA LYS A 164 18.99 -7.32 2.36
C LYS A 164 18.54 -8.77 2.32
N GLY A 165 17.27 -8.98 1.94
CA GLY A 165 16.66 -10.30 1.82
C GLY A 165 16.83 -10.96 0.45
N GLU A 166 17.41 -10.24 -0.53
CA GLU A 166 17.48 -10.65 -1.95
C GLU A 166 16.13 -11.17 -2.47
N THR A 167 15.05 -10.49 -2.09
CA THR A 167 13.68 -10.96 -2.37
C THR A 167 12.74 -9.80 -2.65
N PHE A 168 11.60 -10.10 -3.27
CA PHE A 168 10.58 -9.11 -3.57
C PHE A 168 9.68 -8.87 -2.36
N ASP A 169 9.39 -7.59 -2.07
CA ASP A 169 8.37 -7.23 -1.09
C ASP A 169 6.97 -7.25 -1.74
N ILE A 170 6.33 -8.41 -1.65
CA ILE A 170 4.97 -8.66 -2.17
C ILE A 170 3.94 -7.69 -1.56
N SER A 171 4.22 -7.10 -0.39
CA SER A 171 3.30 -6.14 0.24
C SER A 171 3.13 -4.84 -0.55
N LYS A 172 4.03 -4.56 -1.50
CA LYS A 172 4.00 -3.39 -2.39
C LYS A 172 3.18 -3.59 -3.65
N ILE A 173 2.76 -4.82 -3.98
CA ILE A 173 1.97 -5.10 -5.18
C ILE A 173 0.65 -4.30 -5.22
N PRO A 174 -0.12 -4.17 -4.13
CA PRO A 174 -1.31 -3.31 -4.12
C PRO A 174 -0.97 -1.85 -4.44
N ASP A 175 0.14 -1.32 -3.91
CA ASP A 175 0.59 0.05 -4.18
C ASP A 175 0.93 0.24 -5.67
N VAL A 176 1.56 -0.76 -6.30
CA VAL A 176 1.82 -0.77 -7.76
C VAL A 176 0.52 -0.73 -8.55
N TYR A 177 -0.45 -1.57 -8.19
CA TYR A 177 -1.74 -1.61 -8.87
C TYR A 177 -2.49 -0.29 -8.74
N ASP A 178 -2.53 0.28 -7.54
CA ASP A 178 -3.20 1.56 -7.28
C ASP A 178 -2.53 2.72 -8.03
N CYS A 179 -1.19 2.73 -8.10
CA CYS A 179 -0.44 3.68 -8.92
C CYS A 179 -0.77 3.55 -10.41
N CYS A 180 -0.75 2.32 -10.96
CA CYS A 180 -1.14 2.08 -12.36
C CYS A 180 -2.56 2.57 -12.65
N LYS A 181 -3.50 2.25 -11.75
CA LYS A 181 -4.91 2.62 -11.92
C LYS A 181 -5.08 4.14 -11.84
N TYR A 182 -4.41 4.80 -10.89
CA TYR A 182 -4.41 6.25 -10.78
C TYR A 182 -3.89 6.88 -12.07
N ASP A 183 -2.74 6.42 -12.57
CA ASP A 183 -2.11 7.01 -13.75
C ASP A 183 -2.89 6.76 -15.05
N ALA A 184 -3.55 5.60 -15.17
CA ALA A 184 -4.44 5.32 -16.29
C ALA A 184 -5.66 6.25 -16.34
N ILE A 185 -6.13 6.73 -15.19
CA ILE A 185 -7.31 7.60 -15.11
C ILE A 185 -6.91 9.08 -15.25
N HIS A 186 -5.83 9.49 -14.60
CA HIS A 186 -5.51 10.90 -14.37
C HIS A 186 -4.33 11.43 -15.21
N THR A 187 -3.43 10.54 -15.61
CA THR A 187 -2.06 10.92 -16.01
C THR A 187 -1.82 10.66 -17.50
N GLN A 188 -2.40 9.59 -18.04
CA GLN A 188 -2.28 9.22 -19.47
C GLN A 188 -2.68 10.31 -20.48
N PRO A 189 -3.77 11.10 -20.29
CA PRO A 189 -4.20 12.08 -21.30
C PRO A 189 -3.22 13.23 -21.54
N ARG A 190 -2.29 13.50 -20.62
CA ARG A 190 -1.41 14.69 -20.65
C ARG A 190 0.05 14.39 -20.99
N LEU A 191 0.51 13.17 -20.74
CA LEU A 191 1.92 12.79 -20.91
C LEU A 191 2.29 12.34 -22.33
N GLY A 192 1.31 11.94 -23.15
CA GLY A 192 1.57 11.45 -24.50
C GLY A 192 2.57 10.29 -24.56
N LEU A 193 2.68 9.53 -23.46
CA LEU A 193 3.50 8.31 -23.41
C LEU A 193 2.85 7.29 -24.34
N ASN A 194 3.64 6.75 -25.28
CA ASN A 194 3.16 5.78 -26.26
C ASN A 194 2.65 4.52 -25.55
N GLU A 195 1.58 3.92 -26.09
CA GLU A 195 1.06 2.61 -25.67
C GLU A 195 2.09 1.48 -25.81
#